data_AF-A0A947NKF7-F1
#
_entry.id   AF-A0A947NKF7-F1
#
_cell.length_a   1.000
_cell.length_b   1.000
_cell.length_c   1.000
_cell.angle_alpha   90.00
_cell.angle_beta   90.00
_cell.angle_gamma   90.00
#
_symmetry.space_group_name_H-M   'P 1'
#
loop_
_entity.id
_entity.type
_entity.pdbx_description
1 polymer ?
#
loop_
_entity_poly.entity_id
_entity_poly.type
_entity_poly.pdbx_seq_one_letter_code
_entity_poly.pdbx_strand_id
1 'polypeptide(L)'
;MTQFSKPKFKRTKYLVSTKFQLRYVGIILLLMLVTALICSYIIYYTVMVVMGEKLSNVYPQGRLIAIINIVNLKILFSLLLITPIVAAVGIYLSHKIAGPIYRIEKFLDDMVLGNLGSRIVLRKGDELMSVADKINILNDSLRAIMGGQKSGMNKIVAELDELKAMINSNSGDTAPLDMKVESLQGEIRDLDAQLAKYKI
;
A
#
# COMPACT_ATOMS: atom_id res chain seq x y z
N MET A 1 -46.74 2.95 -8.52
CA MET A 1 -45.34 2.97 -8.99
C MET A 1 -44.67 4.24 -8.51
N THR A 2 -43.93 4.19 -7.41
CA THR A 2 -43.16 5.32 -6.89
C THR A 2 -41.73 4.85 -6.68
N GLN A 3 -40.82 5.33 -7.54
CA GLN A 3 -39.40 5.01 -7.48
C GLN A 3 -38.74 5.81 -6.35
N PHE A 4 -38.19 5.12 -5.36
CA PHE A 4 -37.31 5.73 -4.35
C PHE A 4 -35.90 5.86 -4.95
N SER A 5 -35.51 7.08 -5.34
CA SER A 5 -34.12 7.38 -5.72
C SER A 5 -33.24 7.31 -4.49
N LYS A 6 -32.33 6.34 -4.43
CA LYS A 6 -31.34 6.22 -3.35
C LYS A 6 -30.41 7.44 -3.35
N PRO A 7 -30.17 8.12 -2.21
CA PRO A 7 -29.21 9.20 -2.14
C PRO A 7 -27.80 8.67 -2.40
N LYS A 8 -27.14 9.27 -3.40
CA LYS A 8 -25.78 8.95 -3.83
C LYS A 8 -24.80 9.51 -2.80
N PHE A 9 -24.51 8.76 -1.73
CA PHE A 9 -23.51 9.14 -0.73
C PHE A 9 -22.12 9.25 -1.38
N LYS A 10 -21.71 10.47 -1.77
CA LYS A 10 -20.31 10.80 -2.08
C LYS A 10 -19.54 10.84 -0.76
N ARG A 11 -18.78 9.78 -0.47
CA ARG A 11 -17.87 9.74 0.69
C ARG A 11 -16.70 10.71 0.45
N THR A 12 -16.85 11.96 0.84
CA THR A 12 -15.81 13.00 0.79
C THR A 12 -15.08 13.08 2.13
N LYS A 13 -14.13 12.16 2.34
CA LYS A 13 -12.99 12.39 3.24
C LYS A 13 -11.73 12.07 2.44
N TYR A 14 -11.08 13.12 1.94
CA TYR A 14 -9.92 13.07 1.05
C TYR A 14 -8.58 13.01 1.81
N LEU A 15 -8.61 13.14 3.14
CA LEU A 15 -7.42 13.13 3.99
C LEU A 15 -7.45 11.87 4.83
N VAL A 16 -6.62 10.91 4.42
CA VAL A 16 -6.67 9.56 4.95
C VAL A 16 -5.26 9.08 5.37
N SER A 17 -4.18 9.65 4.82
CA SER A 17 -2.82 9.45 5.36
C SER A 17 -1.88 10.65 5.06
N THR A 18 -2.19 11.80 5.66
CA THR A 18 -1.53 13.08 5.39
C THR A 18 0.00 13.04 5.58
N LYS A 19 0.53 12.17 6.46
CA LYS A 19 1.97 12.14 6.80
C LYS A 19 2.84 11.54 5.70
N PHE A 20 2.43 10.43 5.08
CA PHE A 20 3.19 9.80 3.99
C PHE A 20 3.09 10.64 2.72
N GLN A 21 1.89 11.17 2.44
CA GLN A 21 1.65 12.06 1.32
C GLN A 21 2.48 13.35 1.42
N LEU A 22 2.57 13.99 2.59
CA LEU A 22 3.40 15.20 2.76
C LEU A 22 4.90 14.91 2.55
N ARG A 23 5.40 13.77 3.02
CA ARG A 23 6.82 13.41 2.84
C ARG A 23 7.16 13.21 1.36
N TYR A 24 6.34 12.45 0.63
CA TYR A 24 6.58 12.22 -0.80
C TYR A 24 6.34 13.44 -1.66
N VAL A 25 5.25 14.18 -1.41
CA VAL A 25 5.01 15.46 -2.10
C VAL A 25 6.14 16.44 -1.79
N GLY A 26 6.63 16.50 -0.55
CA GLY A 26 7.79 17.31 -0.17
C GLY A 26 9.07 16.91 -0.91
N ILE A 27 9.37 15.62 -1.04
CA ILE A 27 10.52 15.11 -1.81
C ILE A 27 10.38 15.46 -3.29
N ILE A 28 9.19 15.29 -3.87
CA ILE A 28 8.91 15.62 -5.27
C ILE A 28 9.06 17.13 -5.50
N LEU A 29 8.53 17.97 -4.60
CA LEU A 29 8.70 19.43 -4.66
C LEU A 29 10.16 19.85 -4.49
N LEU A 30 10.91 19.22 -3.60
CA LEU A 30 12.35 19.45 -3.44
C LEU A 30 13.11 19.07 -4.71
N LEU A 31 12.81 17.91 -5.29
CA LEU A 31 13.42 17.45 -6.55
C LEU A 31 13.10 18.43 -7.70
N MET A 32 11.87 18.95 -7.75
CA MET A 32 11.49 20.01 -8.69
C MET A 32 12.27 21.29 -8.48
N LEU A 33 12.47 21.70 -7.23
CA LEU A 33 13.25 22.89 -6.90
C LEU A 33 14.73 22.69 -7.27
N VAL A 34 15.30 21.52 -6.99
CA VAL A 34 16.69 21.18 -7.36
C VAL A 34 16.85 21.14 -8.87
N THR A 35 15.95 20.49 -9.61
CA THR A 35 16.00 20.45 -11.08
C THR A 35 15.82 21.84 -11.69
N ALA A 36 14.94 22.68 -11.14
CA ALA A 36 14.80 24.07 -11.54
C ALA A 36 16.10 24.88 -11.32
N LEU A 37 16.75 24.71 -10.17
CA LEU A 37 18.04 25.35 -9.87
C LEU A 37 19.16 24.87 -10.80
N ILE A 38 19.23 23.56 -11.07
CA ILE A 38 20.21 22.97 -12.00
C ILE A 38 19.99 23.52 -13.41
N CYS A 39 18.75 23.52 -13.91
CA CYS A 39 18.43 24.11 -15.20
C CYS A 39 18.77 25.61 -15.24
N SER A 40 18.40 26.36 -14.21
CA SER A 40 18.73 27.79 -14.11
C SER A 40 20.24 28.03 -14.14
N TYR A 41 21.02 27.21 -13.42
CA TYR A 41 22.48 27.29 -13.39
C TYR A 41 23.10 26.95 -14.74
N ILE A 42 22.68 25.85 -15.37
CA ILE A 42 23.17 25.43 -16.70
C ILE A 42 22.96 26.55 -17.71
N ILE A 43 21.79 27.20 -17.70
CA ILE A 43 21.52 28.23 -18.68
C ILE A 43 22.29 29.51 -18.36
N TYR A 44 22.39 29.92 -17.09
CA TYR A 44 23.24 31.04 -16.68
C TYR A 44 24.69 30.85 -17.13
N TYR A 45 25.25 29.66 -16.89
CA TYR A 45 26.62 29.31 -17.31
C TYR A 45 26.77 29.33 -18.83
N THR A 46 25.81 28.74 -19.56
CA THR A 46 25.82 28.73 -21.02
C THR A 46 25.77 30.14 -21.60
N VAL A 47 24.95 31.03 -21.04
CA VAL A 47 24.88 32.45 -21.44
C VAL A 47 26.21 33.14 -21.18
N MET A 48 26.76 33.01 -19.97
CA MET A 48 28.02 33.67 -19.62
C MET A 48 29.21 33.22 -20.48
N VAL A 49 29.36 31.91 -20.73
CA VAL A 49 30.47 31.38 -21.54
C VAL A 49 30.29 31.72 -23.02
N VAL A 50 29.11 31.43 -23.60
CA VAL A 50 28.90 31.61 -25.05
C VAL A 50 28.83 33.10 -25.42
N MET A 51 28.23 33.95 -24.58
CA MET A 51 28.19 35.40 -24.84
C MET A 51 29.49 36.10 -24.45
N GLY A 52 30.10 35.71 -23.32
CA GLY A 52 31.34 36.31 -22.81
C GLY A 52 32.52 36.08 -23.74
N GLU A 53 32.68 34.84 -24.24
CA GLU A 53 33.82 34.52 -25.12
C GLU A 53 33.62 34.99 -26.57
N LYS A 54 32.39 34.93 -27.11
CA LYS A 54 32.17 35.17 -28.55
C LYS A 54 31.77 36.60 -28.92
N LEU A 55 31.27 37.41 -27.98
CA LEU A 55 30.77 38.75 -28.30
C LEU A 55 31.55 39.91 -27.65
N SER A 56 32.44 39.64 -26.69
CA SER A 56 33.21 40.69 -25.98
C SER A 56 34.09 41.56 -26.90
N ASN A 57 34.45 41.08 -28.10
CA ASN A 57 35.27 41.83 -29.07
C ASN A 57 34.49 42.36 -30.28
N VAL A 58 33.20 42.03 -30.45
CA VAL A 58 32.47 42.26 -31.71
C VAL A 58 31.20 43.13 -31.52
N TYR A 59 30.59 43.14 -30.33
CA TYR A 59 29.32 43.86 -30.12
C TYR A 59 29.47 45.04 -29.16
N PRO A 60 28.95 46.24 -29.50
CA PRO A 60 28.88 47.34 -28.55
C PRO A 60 28.06 46.92 -27.33
N GLN A 61 28.52 47.32 -26.14
CA GLN A 61 28.03 46.94 -24.80
C GLN A 61 26.49 46.85 -24.71
N GLY A 62 25.76 47.76 -25.38
CA GLY A 62 24.29 47.79 -25.40
C GLY A 62 23.59 46.64 -26.14
N ARG A 63 24.18 46.04 -27.19
CA ARG A 63 23.59 44.87 -27.86
C ARG A 63 23.74 43.60 -27.04
N LEU A 64 24.81 43.49 -26.25
CA LEU A 64 25.04 42.34 -25.37
C LEU A 64 23.97 42.25 -24.28
N ILE A 65 23.63 43.40 -23.68
CA ILE A 65 22.56 43.51 -22.67
C ILE A 65 21.20 43.10 -23.26
N ALA A 66 20.90 43.50 -24.50
CA ALA A 66 19.65 43.12 -25.17
C ALA A 66 19.55 41.59 -25.38
N ILE A 67 20.65 40.94 -25.77
CA ILE A 67 20.66 39.49 -25.98
C ILE A 67 20.51 38.75 -24.64
N ILE A 68 21.21 39.20 -23.59
CA ILE A 68 21.06 38.63 -22.23
C ILE A 68 19.61 38.72 -21.75
N ASN A 69 18.93 39.87 -21.96
CA ASN A 69 17.53 40.03 -21.59
C ASN A 69 16.61 39.08 -22.36
N ILE A 70 16.81 38.91 -23.67
CA ILE A 70 16.01 37.97 -24.48
C ILE A 70 16.20 36.53 -24.01
N VAL A 71 17.44 36.14 -23.68
CA VAL A 71 17.72 34.79 -23.20
C VAL A 71 17.12 34.58 -21.80
N ASN A 72 17.30 35.52 -20.86
CA ASN A 72 16.69 35.46 -19.53
C ASN A 72 15.16 35.34 -19.60
N LEU A 73 14.53 36.08 -20.50
CA LEU A 73 13.07 36.05 -20.67
C LEU A 73 12.61 34.69 -21.24
N LYS A 74 13.37 34.09 -22.17
CA LYS A 74 13.11 32.73 -22.68
C LYS A 74 13.28 31.65 -21.60
N ILE A 75 14.29 31.77 -20.74
CA ILE A 75 14.51 30.85 -19.61
C ILE A 75 13.33 30.92 -18.64
N LEU A 76 12.96 32.15 -18.25
CA LEU A 76 11.87 32.38 -17.33
C LEU A 76 10.56 31.80 -17.87
N PHE A 77 10.28 32.02 -19.16
CA PHE A 77 9.11 31.48 -19.83
C PHE A 77 9.13 29.94 -19.90
N SER A 78 10.29 29.34 -20.24
CA SER A 78 10.45 27.89 -20.27
C SER A 78 10.27 27.25 -18.89
N LEU A 79 10.77 27.90 -17.83
CA LEU A 79 10.62 27.43 -16.46
C LEU A 79 9.16 27.52 -16.00
N LEU A 80 8.51 28.66 -16.27
CA LEU A 80 7.09 28.88 -16.00
C LEU A 80 6.20 27.81 -16.66
N LEU A 81 6.60 27.29 -17.82
CA LEU A 81 5.82 26.32 -18.60
C LEU A 81 6.10 24.87 -18.18
N ILE A 82 7.36 24.50 -17.91
CA ILE A 82 7.76 23.13 -17.53
C ILE A 82 7.42 22.81 -16.07
N THR A 83 7.67 23.73 -15.13
CA THR A 83 7.44 23.49 -13.70
C THR A 83 6.01 23.01 -13.37
N PRO A 84 4.92 23.63 -13.87
CA PRO A 84 3.57 23.16 -13.57
C PRO A 84 3.26 21.79 -14.18
N ILE A 85 3.84 21.46 -15.35
CA ILE A 85 3.66 20.15 -15.99
C ILE A 85 4.31 19.06 -15.12
N VAL A 86 5.55 19.29 -14.70
CA VAL A 86 6.29 18.35 -13.84
C VAL A 86 5.57 18.21 -12.50
N ALA A 87 5.13 19.32 -11.89
CA ALA A 87 4.33 19.33 -10.67
C ALA A 87 3.05 18.49 -10.80
N ALA A 88 2.29 18.69 -11.88
CA ALA A 88 1.07 17.93 -12.13
C ALA A 88 1.34 16.42 -12.27
N VAL A 89 2.39 16.03 -13.01
CA VAL A 89 2.78 14.62 -13.16
C VAL A 89 3.21 14.02 -11.82
N GLY A 90 4.03 14.73 -11.04
CA GLY A 90 4.48 14.26 -9.72
C GLY A 90 3.32 14.05 -8.75
N ILE A 91 2.38 14.99 -8.69
CA ILE A 91 1.17 14.86 -7.87
C ILE A 91 0.32 13.67 -8.34
N TYR A 92 0.12 13.53 -9.65
CA TYR A 92 -0.64 12.43 -10.24
C TYR A 92 -0.05 11.06 -9.88
N LEU A 93 1.27 10.90 -10.03
CA LEU A 93 1.97 9.67 -9.70
C LEU A 93 1.91 9.36 -8.20
N SER A 94 2.07 10.37 -7.35
CA SER A 94 1.98 10.22 -5.90
C SER A 94 0.59 9.70 -5.47
N HIS A 95 -0.48 10.16 -6.12
CA HIS A 95 -1.85 9.72 -5.81
C HIS A 95 -2.10 8.25 -6.15
N LYS A 96 -1.46 7.74 -7.21
CA LYS A 96 -1.53 6.33 -7.61
C LYS A 96 -0.86 5.36 -6.64
N ILE A 97 0.01 5.86 -5.76
CA ILE A 97 0.76 5.03 -4.79
C ILE A 97 0.22 5.22 -3.36
N ALA A 98 0.07 6.46 -2.91
CA ALA A 98 -0.30 6.76 -1.53
C ALA A 98 -1.72 6.25 -1.17
N GLY A 99 -2.66 6.33 -2.11
CA GLY A 99 -4.03 5.85 -1.89
C GLY A 99 -4.10 4.34 -1.66
N PRO A 100 -3.48 3.52 -2.53
CA PRO A 100 -3.37 2.08 -2.33
C PRO A 100 -2.65 1.66 -1.07
N ILE A 101 -1.52 2.32 -0.73
CA ILE A 101 -0.76 2.03 0.50
C ILE A 101 -1.68 2.14 1.72
N TYR A 102 -2.42 3.24 1.84
CA TYR A 102 -3.32 3.40 2.99
C TYR A 102 -4.38 2.30 3.08
N ARG A 103 -4.95 1.87 1.94
CA ARG A 103 -5.95 0.78 1.95
C ARG A 103 -5.32 -0.53 2.40
N ILE A 104 -4.07 -0.79 1.99
CA ILE A 104 -3.32 -1.97 2.42
C ILE A 104 -3.03 -1.89 3.92
N GLU A 105 -2.50 -0.77 4.42
CA GLU A 105 -2.24 -0.58 5.86
C GLU A 105 -3.49 -0.83 6.70
N LYS A 106 -4.61 -0.19 6.35
CA LYS A 106 -5.87 -0.37 7.07
C LYS A 106 -6.35 -1.82 7.06
N PHE A 107 -6.19 -2.51 5.94
CA PHE A 107 -6.55 -3.93 5.86
C PHE A 107 -5.65 -4.80 6.73
N LEU A 108 -4.34 -4.52 6.75
CA LEU A 108 -3.40 -5.21 7.61
C LEU A 108 -3.72 -4.95 9.10
N ASP A 109 -4.08 -3.72 9.47
CA ASP A 109 -4.56 -3.41 10.83
C ASP A 109 -5.80 -4.24 11.19
N ASP A 110 -6.77 -4.35 10.29
CA ASP A 110 -7.96 -5.19 10.47
C ASP A 110 -7.58 -6.69 10.61
N MET A 111 -6.61 -7.18 9.83
CA MET A 111 -6.08 -8.55 9.97
C MET A 111 -5.38 -8.78 11.31
N VAL A 112 -4.61 -7.80 11.80
CA VAL A 112 -3.95 -7.85 13.12
C VAL A 112 -4.98 -7.95 14.25
N LEU A 113 -6.15 -7.34 14.09
CA LEU A 113 -7.29 -7.50 15.01
C LEU A 113 -8.04 -8.84 14.86
N GLY A 114 -7.58 -9.73 13.97
CA GLY A 114 -8.17 -11.04 13.71
C GLY A 114 -9.30 -11.05 12.68
N ASN A 115 -9.57 -9.94 12.00
CA ASN A 115 -10.63 -9.87 10.99
C ASN A 115 -10.14 -10.35 9.61
N LEU A 116 -10.17 -11.67 9.40
CA LEU A 116 -9.78 -12.30 8.13
C LEU A 116 -10.93 -12.41 7.11
N GLY A 117 -12.10 -11.86 7.42
CA GLY A 117 -13.31 -12.02 6.59
C GLY A 117 -13.34 -11.13 5.34
N SER A 118 -12.52 -10.09 5.30
CA SER A 118 -12.50 -9.10 4.22
C SER A 118 -11.41 -9.39 3.17
N ARG A 119 -11.43 -8.66 2.05
CA ARG A 119 -10.36 -8.68 1.03
C ARG A 119 -9.98 -7.26 0.63
N ILE A 120 -8.71 -7.06 0.26
CA ILE A 120 -8.23 -5.82 -0.34
C ILE A 120 -8.72 -5.75 -1.79
N VAL A 121 -9.35 -4.63 -2.14
CA VAL A 121 -9.68 -4.30 -3.54
C VAL A 121 -9.14 -2.91 -3.85
N LEU A 122 -8.16 -2.86 -4.74
CA LEU A 122 -7.59 -1.62 -5.27
C LEU A 122 -8.30 -1.20 -6.56
N ARG A 123 -8.13 0.07 -6.96
CA ARG A 123 -8.72 0.58 -8.21
C ARG A 123 -7.90 0.11 -9.40
N LYS A 124 -8.55 -0.05 -10.56
CA LYS A 124 -7.84 -0.36 -11.81
C LYS A 124 -6.81 0.73 -12.13
N GLY A 125 -5.56 0.32 -12.35
CA GLY A 125 -4.45 1.21 -12.66
C GLY A 125 -3.70 1.78 -11.45
N ASP A 126 -4.03 1.31 -10.24
CA ASP A 126 -3.19 1.48 -9.06
C ASP A 126 -1.94 0.58 -9.18
N GLU A 127 -0.75 1.09 -8.84
CA GLU A 127 0.52 0.36 -9.07
C GLU A 127 0.69 -0.87 -8.16
N LEU A 128 -0.02 -0.91 -7.02
CA LEU A 128 0.14 -1.95 -5.99
C LEU A 128 -0.87 -3.11 -6.09
N MET A 129 -1.55 -3.27 -7.24
CA MET A 129 -2.52 -4.36 -7.45
C MET A 129 -1.92 -5.74 -7.18
N SER A 130 -0.72 -6.02 -7.69
CA SER A 130 -0.04 -7.31 -7.50
C SER A 130 0.30 -7.60 -6.04
N VAL A 131 0.60 -6.57 -5.25
CA VAL A 131 0.85 -6.68 -3.81
C VAL A 131 -0.45 -6.98 -3.08
N ALA A 132 -1.54 -6.28 -3.42
CA ALA A 132 -2.85 -6.55 -2.86
C ALA A 132 -3.32 -7.99 -3.13
N ASP A 133 -3.07 -8.51 -4.34
CA ASP A 133 -3.39 -9.90 -4.70
C ASP A 133 -2.61 -10.90 -3.85
N LYS A 134 -1.29 -10.69 -3.65
CA LYS A 134 -0.48 -11.53 -2.76
C LYS A 134 -0.94 -11.48 -1.31
N ILE A 135 -1.33 -10.31 -0.81
CA ILE A 135 -1.88 -10.17 0.56
C ILE A 135 -3.23 -10.88 0.67
N ASN A 136 -4.09 -10.83 -0.35
CA ASN A 136 -5.35 -11.56 -0.36
C ASN A 136 -5.11 -13.08 -0.32
N ILE A 137 -4.14 -13.60 -1.08
CA ILE A 137 -3.75 -15.01 -1.05
C ILE A 137 -3.25 -15.42 0.35
N LEU A 138 -2.46 -14.55 1.00
CA LEU A 138 -2.02 -14.76 2.37
C LEU A 138 -3.20 -14.79 3.34
N ASN A 139 -4.13 -13.83 3.25
CA ASN A 139 -5.32 -13.77 4.09
C ASN A 139 -6.21 -15.01 3.92
N ASP A 140 -6.40 -15.47 2.68
CA ASP A 140 -7.14 -16.70 2.39
C ASP A 140 -6.48 -17.93 3.04
N SER A 141 -5.16 -18.01 2.97
CA SER A 141 -4.38 -19.09 3.60
C SER A 141 -4.52 -19.06 5.11
N LEU A 142 -4.37 -17.89 5.73
CA LEU A 142 -4.56 -17.69 7.17
C LEU A 142 -5.99 -18.06 7.61
N ARG A 143 -6.99 -17.66 6.84
CA ARG A 143 -8.39 -17.98 7.12
C ARG A 143 -8.66 -19.47 7.05
N ALA A 144 -8.08 -20.18 6.08
CA ALA A 144 -8.21 -21.63 5.97
C ALA A 144 -7.59 -22.34 7.18
N ILE A 145 -6.40 -21.92 7.62
CA ILE A 145 -5.71 -22.47 8.80
C ILE A 145 -6.57 -22.26 10.06
N MET A 146 -6.99 -21.03 10.33
CA MET A 146 -7.79 -20.70 11.51
C MET A 146 -9.15 -21.43 11.49
N GLY A 147 -9.74 -21.62 10.31
CA GLY A 147 -10.96 -22.41 10.13
C GLY A 147 -10.75 -23.90 10.43
N GLY A 148 -9.64 -24.47 9.98
CA GLY A 148 -9.24 -25.85 10.28
C GLY A 148 -9.01 -26.06 11.78
N GLN A 149 -8.23 -25.19 12.41
CA GLN A 149 -7.98 -25.23 13.86
C GLN A 149 -9.27 -25.10 14.67
N LYS A 150 -10.15 -24.15 14.33
CA LYS A 150 -11.43 -24.00 15.03
C LYS A 150 -12.32 -25.24 14.88
N SER A 151 -12.30 -25.87 13.71
CA SER A 151 -13.07 -27.10 13.47
C SER A 151 -12.51 -28.27 14.28
N GLY A 152 -11.18 -28.44 14.32
CA GLY A 152 -10.52 -29.45 15.16
C GLY A 152 -10.78 -29.22 16.65
N MET A 153 -10.66 -27.97 17.13
CA MET A 153 -10.97 -27.61 18.51
C MET A 153 -12.41 -27.96 18.90
N ASN A 154 -13.37 -27.67 18.02
CA ASN A 154 -14.78 -28.01 18.26
C ASN A 154 -15.02 -29.51 18.35
N LYS A 155 -14.31 -30.32 17.55
CA LYS A 155 -14.41 -31.79 17.63
C LYS A 155 -13.83 -32.31 18.94
N ILE A 156 -12.63 -31.88 19.31
CA ILE A 156 -12.00 -32.23 20.58
C ILE A 156 -12.91 -31.88 21.76
N VAL A 157 -13.52 -30.70 21.77
CA VAL A 157 -14.46 -30.29 22.82
C VAL A 157 -15.68 -31.21 22.86
N ALA A 158 -16.27 -31.54 21.71
CA ALA A 158 -17.40 -32.47 21.64
C ALA A 158 -17.04 -33.87 22.15
N GLU A 159 -15.88 -34.40 21.78
CA GLU A 159 -15.39 -35.69 22.26
C GLU A 159 -15.11 -35.70 23.76
N LEU A 160 -14.60 -34.60 24.32
CA LEU A 160 -14.41 -34.44 25.76
C LEU A 160 -15.73 -34.39 26.54
N ASP A 161 -16.75 -33.75 25.98
CA ASP A 161 -18.08 -33.71 26.60
C ASP A 161 -18.74 -35.10 26.60
N GLU A 162 -18.59 -35.87 25.52
CA GLU A 162 -19.00 -37.28 25.46
C GLU A 162 -18.25 -38.14 26.49
N LEU A 163 -16.92 -37.97 26.61
CA LEU A 163 -16.10 -38.68 27.59
C LEU A 163 -16.56 -38.40 29.02
N LYS A 164 -16.83 -37.14 29.36
CA LYS A 164 -17.35 -36.74 30.67
C LYS A 164 -18.71 -37.38 30.95
N ALA A 165 -19.58 -37.45 29.96
CA ALA A 165 -20.88 -38.11 30.10
C ALA A 165 -20.71 -39.61 30.41
N MET A 166 -19.77 -40.29 29.73
CA MET A 166 -19.45 -41.70 29.98
C MET A 166 -18.91 -41.92 31.39
N ILE A 167 -17.96 -41.10 31.86
CA ILE A 167 -17.41 -41.19 33.22
C ILE A 167 -18.51 -41.02 34.28
N ASN A 168 -19.38 -40.03 34.12
CA ASN A 168 -20.48 -39.76 35.05
C ASN A 168 -21.54 -40.87 35.07
N SER A 169 -21.64 -41.68 34.00
CA SER A 169 -22.55 -42.84 33.94
C SER A 169 -22.03 -44.08 34.71
N ASN A 170 -20.84 -44.00 35.32
CA ASN A 170 -20.24 -45.00 36.21
C ASN A 170 -20.28 -46.44 35.65
N SER A 171 -19.92 -46.60 34.38
CA SER A 171 -20.11 -47.85 33.63
C SER A 171 -19.14 -48.98 34.00
N GLY A 172 -18.07 -48.75 34.76
CA GLY A 172 -17.07 -49.77 35.15
C GLY A 172 -16.25 -50.36 33.99
N ASP A 173 -16.76 -50.25 32.76
CA ASP A 173 -16.12 -50.63 31.50
C ASP A 173 -15.27 -49.46 30.98
N THR A 174 -13.95 -49.68 30.92
CA THR A 174 -12.96 -48.69 30.47
C THR A 174 -12.69 -48.75 28.98
N ALA A 175 -13.10 -49.82 28.28
CA ALA A 175 -12.84 -49.97 26.85
C ALA A 175 -13.40 -48.81 25.97
N PRO A 176 -14.61 -48.27 26.23
CA PRO A 176 -15.12 -47.10 25.49
C PRO A 176 -14.33 -45.82 25.79
N LEU A 177 -13.80 -45.69 27.01
CA LEU A 177 -12.98 -44.55 27.43
C LEU A 177 -11.63 -44.57 26.72
N ASP A 178 -10.98 -45.73 26.68
CA ASP A 178 -9.70 -45.92 26.00
C ASP A 178 -9.81 -45.63 24.50
N MET A 179 -10.87 -46.12 23.84
CA MET A 179 -11.14 -45.80 22.41
C MET A 179 -11.31 -44.30 22.16
N LYS A 180 -12.00 -43.58 23.05
CA LYS A 180 -12.23 -42.14 22.88
C LYS A 180 -10.95 -41.32 23.15
N VAL A 181 -10.11 -41.76 24.09
CA VAL A 181 -8.78 -41.18 24.33
C VAL A 181 -7.86 -41.38 23.13
N GLU A 182 -7.90 -42.56 22.49
CA GLU A 182 -7.15 -42.81 21.25
C GLU A 182 -7.63 -41.91 20.09
N SER A 183 -8.94 -41.70 19.95
CA SER A 183 -9.53 -40.76 18.96
C SER A 183 -8.98 -39.34 19.15
N LEU A 184 -9.05 -38.82 20.38
CA LEU A 184 -8.53 -37.50 20.74
C LEU A 184 -7.04 -37.36 20.45
N GLN A 185 -6.24 -38.38 20.78
CA GLN A 185 -4.80 -38.39 20.48
C GLN A 185 -4.54 -38.38 18.96
N GLY A 186 -5.38 -39.06 18.18
CA GLY A 186 -5.35 -39.03 16.72
C GLY A 186 -5.61 -37.64 16.16
N GLU A 187 -6.67 -36.95 16.62
CA GLU A 187 -7.00 -35.58 16.17
C GLU A 187 -5.92 -34.56 16.53
N ILE A 188 -5.32 -34.68 17.73
CA ILE A 188 -4.20 -33.82 18.15
C ILE A 188 -2.98 -34.02 17.25
N ARG A 189 -2.67 -35.27 16.87
CA ARG A 189 -1.58 -35.56 15.93
C ARG A 189 -1.82 -34.99 14.54
N ASP A 190 -3.05 -35.03 14.04
CA ASP A 190 -3.39 -34.44 12.75
C ASP A 190 -3.25 -32.91 12.77
N LEU A 191 -3.70 -32.25 13.85
CA LEU A 191 -3.49 -30.82 14.05
C LEU A 191 -1.99 -30.46 14.09
N ASP A 192 -1.18 -31.26 14.79
CA ASP A 192 0.27 -31.05 14.87
C ASP A 192 0.95 -31.23 13.50
N ALA A 193 0.54 -32.24 12.72
CA ALA A 193 1.02 -32.45 11.35
C ALA A 193 0.66 -31.29 10.41
N GLN A 194 -0.54 -30.70 10.55
CA GLN A 194 -0.95 -29.52 9.80
C GLN A 194 -0.08 -28.30 10.13
N LEU A 195 0.38 -28.19 11.39
CA LEU A 195 1.28 -27.13 11.84
C LEU A 195 2.73 -27.35 11.42
N ALA A 196 3.19 -28.61 11.29
CA ALA A 196 4.54 -28.96 10.86
C ALA A 196 4.90 -28.44 9.44
N LYS A 197 3.90 -28.10 8.62
CA LYS A 197 4.10 -27.45 7.32
C LYS A 197 4.74 -26.05 7.45
N TYR A 198 4.57 -25.38 8.58
CA TYR A 198 5.14 -24.05 8.83
C TYR A 198 6.52 -24.20 9.47
N LYS A 199 7.53 -23.59 8.84
CA LYS A 199 8.85 -23.43 9.44
C LYS A 199 8.78 -22.29 10.44
N ILE A 200 8.35 -22.59 11.66
CA ILE A 200 8.33 -21.65 12.81
C ILE A 200 9.59 -21.87 13.62
#